data_AF-A0A497A2H5-F1
#
_entry.id   AF-A0A497A2H5-F1
#
_cell.length_a   1.000
_cell.length_b   1.000
_cell.length_c   1.000
_cell.angle_alpha   90.00
_cell.angle_beta   90.00
_cell.angle_gamma   90.00
#
_symmetry.space_group_name_H-M   'P 1'
#
loop_
_entity.id
_entity.type
_entity.pdbx_description
1 polymer ?
#
loop_
_entity_poly.entity_id
_entity_poly.type
_entity_poly.pdbx_seq_one_letter_code
_entity_poly.pdbx_strand_id
1 'polypeptide(L)' 'MKSAGKGATIYVNRTIKTQMEIALIDRANVNFTVVNGLGGVPVLTFRGLPVRLVDQINNTETQVS' A
#
# COMPACT_ATOMS: atom_id res chain seq x y z
N MET A 1 14.31 -4.21 14.53
CA MET A 1 12.83 -4.06 14.34
C MET A 1 12.18 -5.41 14.62
N LYS A 2 11.17 -5.46 15.49
CA LYS A 2 10.47 -6.71 15.88
C LYS A 2 9.86 -7.37 14.63
N SER A 3 10.04 -8.69 14.51
CA SER A 3 9.66 -9.57 13.39
C SER A 3 8.15 -9.68 13.10
N ALA A 4 7.31 -8.72 13.51
CA ALA A 4 5.85 -8.82 13.49
C ALA A 4 5.20 -8.70 12.09
N GLY A 5 5.95 -8.85 11.01
CA GLY A 5 5.43 -8.69 9.64
C GLY A 5 6.33 -9.23 8.54
N LYS A 6 7.25 -10.16 8.86
CA LYS A 6 8.13 -10.75 7.85
C LYS A 6 7.28 -11.53 6.84
N GLY A 7 7.12 -10.99 5.63
CA GLY A 7 6.25 -11.54 4.57
C GLY A 7 4.82 -11.02 4.57
N ALA A 8 4.45 -10.08 5.45
CA ALA A 8 3.13 -9.47 5.44
C ALA A 8 2.91 -8.63 4.17
N THR A 9 1.68 -8.63 3.66
CA THR A 9 1.26 -7.89 2.48
C THR A 9 0.02 -7.08 2.81
N ILE A 10 -0.03 -5.83 2.35
CA ILE A 10 -1.18 -4.94 2.54
C ILE A 10 -2.04 -5.05 1.29
N TYR A 11 -3.30 -5.45 1.44
CA TYR A 11 -4.26 -5.46 0.34
C TYR A 11 -5.17 -4.24 0.44
N VAL A 12 -5.33 -3.54 -0.68
CA VAL A 12 -6.15 -2.34 -0.78
C VAL A 12 -6.98 -2.39 -2.05
N ASN A 13 -8.08 -1.66 -2.05
CA ASN A 13 -8.83 -1.43 -3.27
C ASN A 13 -8.22 -0.30 -4.10
N ARG A 14 -8.82 -0.06 -5.28
CA ARG A 14 -8.33 0.92 -6.25
C ARG A 14 -8.33 2.34 -5.70
N THR A 15 -9.40 2.75 -5.03
CA THR A 15 -9.54 4.09 -4.47
C THR A 15 -8.44 4.41 -3.48
N ILE A 16 -8.21 3.53 -2.50
CA ILE A 16 -7.17 3.73 -1.49
C ILE A 16 -5.79 3.69 -2.13
N LYS A 17 -5.54 2.79 -3.09
CA LYS A 17 -4.27 2.74 -3.80
C LYS A 17 -3.93 4.06 -4.50
N THR A 18 -4.88 4.63 -5.24
CA THR A 18 -4.70 5.94 -5.89
C THR A 18 -4.43 7.05 -4.88
N GLN A 19 -5.14 7.07 -3.75
CA GLN A 19 -4.90 8.06 -2.70
C GLN A 19 -3.49 7.95 -2.09
N MET A 20 -2.98 6.73 -1.90
CA MET A 20 -1.61 6.51 -1.43
C MET A 20 -0.56 7.00 -2.44
N GLU A 21 -0.79 6.79 -3.75
CA GLU A 21 0.08 7.30 -4.82
C GLU A 21 0.08 8.84 -4.87
N ILE A 22 -1.09 9.47 -4.72
CA ILE A 22 -1.20 10.94 -4.62
C ILE A 22 -0.43 11.46 -3.41
N ALA A 23 -0.61 10.83 -2.24
CA ALA A 23 0.07 11.24 -1.01
C ALA A 23 1.59 11.12 -1.10
N LEU A 24 2.10 10.13 -1.84
CA LEU A 24 3.53 9.98 -2.12
C LEU A 24 4.08 11.14 -2.97
N ILE A 25 3.32 11.63 -3.94
CA ILE A 25 3.72 12.75 -4.80
C ILE A 25 3.64 14.08 -4.03
N ASP A 26 2.58 14.28 -3.26
CA ASP A 26 2.29 15.55 -2.57
C ASP A 26 3.23 15.81 -1.38
N ARG A 27 3.69 14.76 -0.69
CA ARG A 27 4.41 14.90 0.58
C ARG A 27 5.66 14.04 0.62
N ALA A 28 6.81 14.67 0.87
CA ALA A 28 8.07 13.96 1.06
C ALA A 28 8.16 13.22 2.40
N ASN A 29 7.43 13.66 3.43
CA ASN A 29 7.48 13.10 4.79
C ASN A 29 6.45 11.99 5.01
N VAL A 30 6.30 11.09 4.04
CA VAL A 30 5.39 9.94 4.14
C VAL A 30 6.18 8.64 4.15
N ASN A 31 5.65 7.62 4.82
CA ASN A 31 6.30 6.30 4.90
C ASN A 31 6.03 5.41 3.67
N PHE A 32 5.69 6.02 2.54
CA PHE A 32 5.46 5.35 1.26
C PHE A 32 6.75 5.39 0.45
N THR A 33 7.11 4.27 -0.17
CA THR A 33 8.26 4.21 -1.08
C THR A 33 7.92 3.31 -2.25
N VAL A 34 8.42 3.65 -3.43
CA VAL A 34 8.33 2.78 -4.61
C VAL A 34 9.64 2.02 -4.69
N VAL A 35 9.54 0.69 -4.70
CA VAL A 35 10.69 -0.20 -4.86
C VAL A 35 10.52 -1.01 -6.14
N ASN A 36 11.63 -1.36 -6.79
CA ASN A 36 11.58 -2.28 -7.92
C ASN A 36 11.26 -3.68 -7.39
N GLY A 37 10.08 -4.17 -7.77
CA GLY A 37 9.64 -5.52 -7.44
C GLY A 37 10.32 -6.59 -8.29
N LEU A 38 9.93 -7.85 -8.06
CA LEU A 38 10.34 -8.97 -8.90
C LEU A 38 9.91 -8.72 -10.35
N GLY A 39 10.87 -8.71 -11.27
CA GLY A 39 10.65 -8.38 -12.69
C GLY A 39 10.79 -6.91 -13.06
N GLY A 40 11.30 -6.05 -12.17
CA GLY A 40 11.55 -4.63 -12.48
C GLY A 40 10.29 -3.75 -12.49
N VAL A 41 9.14 -4.31 -12.10
CA VAL A 41 7.89 -3.57 -12.00
C VAL A 41 7.89 -2.75 -10.70
N PRO A 42 7.60 -1.44 -10.75
CA PRO A 42 7.52 -0.62 -9.55
C PRO A 42 6.38 -1.09 -8.65
N VAL A 43 6.69 -1.31 -7.36
CA VAL A 43 5.73 -1.71 -6.33
C VAL A 43 5.72 -0.65 -5.24
N LEU A 44 4.53 -0.13 -4.94
CA LEU A 44 4.32 0.73 -3.78
C LEU A 44 4.47 -0.09 -2.51
N THR A 45 5.27 0.40 -1.57
CA THR A 45 5.44 -0.20 -0.26
C THR A 45 5.15 0.83 0.83
N PHE A 46 4.61 0.35 1.94
CA PHE A 46 4.44 1.14 3.16
C PHE A 46 5.30 0.53 4.25
N ARG A 47 6.30 1.30 4.75
CA ARG A 47 7.26 0.83 5.76
C ARG A 47 7.97 -0.48 5.38
N GLY A 48 8.21 -0.70 4.09
CA GLY A 48 8.85 -1.91 3.54
C GLY A 48 7.90 -3.08 3.30
N LEU A 49 6.60 -2.94 3.58
CA LEU A 49 5.59 -3.95 3.25
C LEU A 49 4.97 -3.66 1.87
N PRO A 50 4.84 -4.66 0.98
CA PRO A 50 4.23 -4.46 -0.33
C PRO A 50 2.74 -4.17 -0.21
N VAL A 51 2.27 -3.20 -1.02
CA VAL A 51 0.86 -2.88 -1.19
C VAL A 51 0.36 -3.51 -2.49
N ARG A 52 -0.72 -4.28 -2.42
CA ARG A 52 -1.33 -5.01 -3.53
C ARG A 52 -2.76 -4.55 -3.75
N LEU A 53 -3.12 -4.41 -5.02
CA LEU A 53 -4.48 -4.10 -5.42
C LEU A 53 -5.34 -5.37 -5.39
N VAL A 54 -6.52 -5.29 -4.78
CA VAL A 54 -7.55 -6.33 -4.78
C VAL A 54 -8.89 -5.68 -5.09
N ASP A 55 -9.51 -6.09 -6.20
CA ASP A 55 -10.81 -5.56 -6.63
C ASP A 55 -11.99 -6.16 -5.83
N GLN A 56 -11.76 -7.16 -4.97
CA GLN A 56 -12.79 -7.72 -4.08
C GLN A 56 -13.11 -6.84 -2.87
N ILE A 57 -12.22 -5.89 -2.52
CA ILE A 57 -12.40 -4.98 -1.39
C ILE A 57 -13.21 -3.76 -1.87
N ASN A 58 -14.39 -3.55 -1.29
CA ASN A 58 -15.31 -2.48 -1.69
C ASN A 58 -15.38 -1.37 -0.65
N ASN A 59 -15.66 -0.14 -1.08
CA ASN A 59 -15.83 1.01 -0.16
C ASN A 59 -17.24 1.09 0.47
N THR A 60 -18.10 0.10 0.24
CA THR A 60 -19.54 0.16 0.60
C THR A 60 -19.84 -0.48 1.95
N GLU A 61 -18.81 -0.76 2.74
CA GLU A 61 -18.92 -1.41 4.05
C GLU A 61 -19.42 -0.40 5.09
N THR A 62 -20.26 -0.86 6.02
CA THR A 62 -20.66 -0.02 7.16
C THR A 62 -19.43 0.27 8.02
N GLN A 63 -19.24 1.55 8.36
CA GLN A 63 -18.16 1.98 9.23
C GLN A 63 -18.22 1.25 10.58
N VAL A 64 -17.11 0.63 10.96
CA VAL A 64 -16.92 0.09 12.32
C VAL A 64 -16.22 1.15 13.16
N SER A 65 -16.71 1.38 14.39
CA SER A 65 -16.13 2.33 15.37
C SER A 65 -15.23 1.63 16.37
#